data_AF-A0A533RPJ6-F1
#
_entry.id   AF-A0A533RPJ6-F1
#
_cell.length_a   1.000
_cell.length_b   1.000
_cell.length_c   1.000
_cell.angle_alpha   90.00
_cell.angle_beta   90.00
_cell.angle_gamma   90.00
#
_symmetry.space_group_name_H-M   'P 1'
#
loop_
_entity.id
_entity.type
_entity.pdbx_description
1 polymer ?
#
loop_
_entity_poly.entity_id
_entity_poly.type
_entity_poly.pdbx_seq_one_letter_code
_entity_poly.pdbx_strand_id
1 'polypeptide(L)'
;MRHTLEQVFHSGKFIVGFAIFMFLLLTVFIYPLFVKDAPLGIIAQGSFFPPGIYVNTYDSINATDIYTLNLKDAAANRIASKLSNDDRTAMKDWLVAAGIPADQIDTNDTAALLGLWEKNYDAKKNIPGMIFAQKRYYQRLNTSIQGILSTEGEIIAAINPSTGT
;
A
#
# COMPACT_ATOMS: atom_id res chain seq x y z
N MET A 1 -35.66 47.62 -26.48
CA MET A 1 -35.41 46.43 -25.62
C MET A 1 -35.53 46.70 -24.12
N ARG A 2 -35.64 47.96 -23.67
CA ARG A 2 -35.86 48.27 -22.25
C ARG A 2 -37.20 47.73 -21.72
N HIS A 3 -38.28 47.99 -22.44
CA HIS A 3 -39.61 47.48 -22.07
C HIS A 3 -39.72 45.95 -22.05
N THR A 4 -39.02 45.26 -22.95
CA THR A 4 -38.97 43.79 -22.95
C THR A 4 -38.22 43.24 -21.74
N LEU A 5 -37.13 43.90 -21.31
CA LEU A 5 -36.42 43.53 -20.09
C LEU A 5 -37.29 43.75 -18.85
N GLU A 6 -37.92 44.92 -18.75
CA GLU A 6 -38.84 45.25 -17.66
C GLU A 6 -39.98 44.23 -17.57
N GLN A 7 -40.57 43.82 -18.70
CA GLN A 7 -41.69 42.86 -18.74
C GLN A 7 -41.29 41.46 -18.26
N VAL A 8 -40.06 41.01 -18.53
CA VAL A 8 -39.58 39.68 -18.12
C VAL A 8 -39.44 39.60 -16.58
N PHE A 9 -39.04 40.68 -15.92
CA PHE A 9 -38.96 40.76 -14.46
C PHE A 9 -40.32 40.87 -13.75
N HIS A 10 -41.44 40.98 -14.46
CA HIS A 10 -42.78 40.90 -13.87
C HIS A 10 -43.31 39.46 -13.75
N SER A 11 -42.65 38.50 -14.40
CA SER A 11 -43.00 37.09 -14.29
C SER A 11 -42.43 36.49 -13.01
N GLY A 12 -43.28 36.12 -12.05
CA GLY A 12 -42.83 35.51 -10.79
C GLY A 12 -41.96 34.26 -10.98
N LYS A 13 -42.23 33.46 -12.03
CA LYS A 13 -41.40 32.29 -12.37
C LYS A 13 -39.98 32.69 -12.79
N PHE A 14 -39.84 33.79 -13.53
CA PHE A 14 -38.55 34.30 -13.95
C PHE A 14 -37.76 34.85 -12.76
N ILE A 15 -38.41 35.63 -11.88
CA ILE A 15 -37.76 36.19 -10.67
C ILE A 15 -37.19 35.07 -9.80
N VAL A 16 -37.96 33.99 -9.56
CA VAL A 16 -37.50 32.87 -8.74
C VAL A 16 -36.29 32.18 -9.38
N GLY A 17 -36.34 31.88 -10.69
CA GLY A 17 -35.21 31.29 -11.39
C GLY A 17 -33.96 32.18 -11.39
N PHE A 18 -34.15 33.49 -11.59
CA PHE A 18 -33.09 34.48 -11.54
C PHE A 18 -32.48 34.60 -10.13
N ALA A 19 -33.29 34.54 -9.08
CA ALA A 19 -32.81 34.56 -7.70
C ALA A 19 -31.97 33.32 -7.36
N ILE A 20 -32.38 32.12 -7.80
CA ILE A 20 -31.59 30.89 -7.63
C ILE A 20 -30.26 31.01 -8.38
N PHE A 21 -30.30 31.51 -9.62
CA PHE A 21 -29.08 31.73 -10.41
C PHE A 21 -28.13 32.71 -9.72
N MET A 22 -28.64 33.85 -9.25
CA MET A 22 -27.83 34.83 -8.52
C MET A 22 -27.27 34.28 -7.22
N PHE A 23 -28.03 33.45 -6.51
CA PHE A 23 -27.56 32.78 -5.29
C PHE A 23 -26.41 31.80 -5.57
N LEU A 24 -26.52 30.98 -6.61
CA LEU A 24 -25.44 30.08 -7.04
C LEU A 24 -24.19 30.87 -7.45
N LEU A 25 -24.38 31.94 -8.23
CA LEU A 25 -23.30 32.80 -8.69
C LEU A 25 -22.60 33.49 -7.52
N LEU A 26 -23.35 34.02 -6.55
CA LEU A 26 -22.82 34.55 -5.29
C LEU A 26 -22.03 33.50 -4.52
N THR A 27 -22.53 32.27 -4.45
CA THR A 27 -21.83 31.17 -3.76
C THR A 27 -20.46 30.91 -4.39
N VAL A 28 -20.35 30.94 -5.72
CA VAL A 28 -19.06 30.77 -6.44
C VAL A 28 -18.06 31.87 -6.07
N PHE A 29 -18.51 33.11 -5.85
CA PHE A 29 -17.62 34.21 -5.46
C PHE A 29 -17.32 34.27 -3.96
N ILE A 30 -18.28 33.90 -3.11
CA ILE A 30 -18.17 33.98 -1.65
C ILE A 30 -17.41 32.78 -1.07
N TYR A 31 -17.67 31.57 -1.57
CA TYR A 31 -17.07 30.34 -1.04
C TYR A 31 -15.53 30.38 -0.97
N PRO A 32 -14.80 30.83 -2.02
CA PRO A 32 -13.34 30.92 -1.98
C PRO A 32 -12.77 31.95 -1.00
N LEU A 33 -13.58 32.90 -0.52
CA LEU A 33 -13.13 33.88 0.49
C LEU A 33 -12.93 33.24 1.87
N PHE A 34 -13.71 32.19 2.16
CA PHE A 34 -13.65 31.45 3.42
C PHE A 34 -12.81 30.18 3.30
N VAL A 35 -12.89 29.48 2.16
CA VAL A 35 -12.12 28.28 1.87
C VAL A 35 -11.01 28.64 0.87
N LYS A 36 -9.81 28.91 1.39
CA LYS A 36 -8.66 29.40 0.61
C LYS A 36 -7.79 28.29 0.04
N ASP A 37 -8.11 27.03 0.32
CA ASP A 37 -7.35 25.90 -0.20
C ASP A 37 -7.45 25.88 -1.74
N ALA A 38 -6.34 25.53 -2.39
CA ALA A 38 -6.33 25.40 -3.84
C ALA A 38 -7.38 24.33 -4.24
N PRO A 39 -8.38 24.66 -5.08
CA PRO A 39 -9.40 23.69 -5.48
C PRO A 39 -8.82 22.49 -6.23
N LEU A 40 -7.60 22.66 -6.76
CA LEU A 40 -6.77 21.65 -7.42
C LEU A 40 -5.60 21.15 -6.55
N GLY A 41 -5.51 21.55 -5.27
CA GLY A 41 -4.53 20.98 -4.34
C GLY A 41 -4.92 19.58 -3.86
N ILE A 42 -6.21 19.24 -3.98
CA ILE A 42 -6.76 17.91 -3.73
C ILE A 42 -6.59 17.08 -5.01
N ILE A 43 -5.35 16.83 -5.42
CA ILE A 43 -5.06 15.94 -6.54
C ILE A 43 -4.30 14.73 -6.00
N ALA A 44 -5.05 13.68 -5.71
CA ALA A 44 -4.66 12.41 -6.29
C ALA A 44 -5.21 12.36 -7.72
N GLN A 45 -4.49 11.71 -8.65
CA GLN A 45 -4.82 11.61 -10.07
C GLN A 45 -6.23 11.01 -10.31
N GLY A 46 -7.29 11.81 -10.17
CA GLY A 46 -8.66 11.46 -10.52
C GLY A 46 -9.53 10.82 -9.43
N SER A 47 -9.20 10.92 -8.13
CA SER A 47 -10.09 10.40 -7.07
C SER A 47 -10.01 11.19 -5.76
N PHE A 48 -11.17 11.54 -5.21
CA PHE A 48 -11.31 12.04 -3.85
C PHE A 48 -11.10 10.88 -2.88
N PHE A 49 -9.88 10.75 -2.36
CA PHE A 49 -9.63 9.79 -1.30
C PHE A 49 -10.20 10.29 0.04
N PRO A 50 -10.64 9.39 0.94
CA PRO A 50 -11.03 9.78 2.30
C PRO A 50 -9.83 10.40 3.03
N PRO A 51 -10.06 11.34 3.97
CA PRO A 51 -8.98 12.06 4.66
C PRO A 51 -7.98 11.09 5.29
N GLY A 52 -6.69 11.31 5.03
CA GLY A 52 -5.59 10.46 5.49
C GLY A 52 -4.22 11.07 5.20
N ILE A 53 -3.15 10.36 5.57
CA ILE A 53 -1.77 10.75 5.26
C ILE A 53 -1.42 10.20 3.89
N TYR A 54 -1.15 11.09 2.92
CA TYR A 54 -0.67 10.71 1.60
C TYR A 54 0.83 10.93 1.53
N VAL A 55 1.54 9.90 1.07
CA VAL A 55 2.98 9.94 0.87
C VAL A 55 3.25 9.54 -0.57
N ASN A 56 3.84 10.45 -1.34
CA ASN A 56 4.28 10.15 -2.70
C ASN A 56 5.63 9.42 -2.62
N THR A 57 5.69 8.21 -3.16
CA THR A 57 6.93 7.41 -3.18
C THR A 57 8.03 8.10 -3.97
N TYR A 58 7.72 8.73 -5.11
CA TYR A 58 8.70 9.43 -5.94
C TYR A 58 9.34 10.61 -5.20
N ASP A 59 8.53 11.44 -4.56
CA ASP A 59 9.02 12.61 -3.82
C ASP A 59 9.76 12.21 -2.53
N SER A 60 9.37 11.08 -1.92
CA SER A 60 9.97 10.60 -0.66
C SER A 60 11.36 10.00 -0.82
N ILE A 61 11.73 9.52 -2.02
CA ILE A 61 13.03 8.86 -2.24
C ILE A 61 14.20 9.83 -2.12
N ASN A 62 14.03 11.07 -2.58
CA ASN A 62 15.09 12.10 -2.61
C ASN A 62 14.79 13.28 -1.68
N ALA A 63 13.86 13.12 -0.74
CA ALA A 63 13.49 14.17 0.19
C ALA A 63 14.68 14.55 1.08
N THR A 64 14.95 15.84 1.21
CA THR A 64 15.99 16.35 2.13
C THR A 64 15.60 16.13 3.59
N ASP A 65 14.30 16.24 3.88
CA ASP A 65 13.75 16.00 5.22
C ASP A 65 13.23 14.57 5.32
N ILE A 66 13.80 13.80 6.24
CA ILE A 66 13.43 12.41 6.47
C ILE A 66 12.34 12.35 7.54
N TYR A 67 11.20 11.76 7.18
CA TYR A 67 10.10 11.48 8.11
C TYR A 67 9.94 9.97 8.30
N THR A 68 9.94 9.52 9.55
CA THR A 68 9.63 8.13 9.90
C THR A 68 8.14 7.98 10.16
N LEU A 69 7.45 7.20 9.32
CA LEU A 69 6.05 6.87 9.53
C LEU A 69 5.92 5.63 10.41
N ASN A 70 5.53 5.81 11.67
CA ASN A 70 5.26 4.71 12.59
C ASN A 70 3.90 4.07 12.28
N LEU A 71 3.91 3.02 11.47
CA LEU A 71 2.72 2.23 11.19
C LEU A 71 2.45 1.27 12.35
N LYS A 72 1.18 1.14 12.74
CA LYS A 72 0.76 0.17 13.74
C LYS A 72 1.04 -1.25 13.21
N ASP A 73 1.65 -2.08 14.05
CA ASP A 73 1.96 -3.49 13.76
C ASP A 73 2.77 -3.70 12.47
N ALA A 74 3.58 -2.70 12.05
CA ALA A 74 4.30 -2.71 10.77
C ALA A 74 5.15 -3.98 10.54
N ALA A 75 5.88 -4.40 11.57
CA ALA A 75 6.72 -5.59 11.52
C ALA A 75 5.88 -6.87 11.33
N ALA A 76 4.78 -7.00 12.06
CA ALA A 76 3.88 -8.14 11.93
C ALA A 76 3.20 -8.17 10.55
N ASN A 77 2.74 -7.02 10.05
CA ASN A 77 2.13 -6.89 8.72
C ASN A 77 3.12 -7.23 7.60
N ARG A 78 4.38 -6.79 7.71
CA ARG A 78 5.45 -7.14 6.77
C ARG A 78 5.66 -8.65 6.71
N ILE A 79 5.79 -9.30 7.88
CA ILE A 79 5.95 -10.75 7.97
C ILE A 79 4.73 -11.45 7.36
N ALA A 80 3.51 -11.06 7.73
CA ALA A 80 2.27 -11.66 7.22
C ALA A 80 2.11 -11.53 5.70
N SER A 81 2.57 -10.40 5.12
CA SER A 81 2.52 -10.18 3.67
C SER A 81 3.45 -11.09 2.85
N LYS A 82 4.52 -11.60 3.46
CA LYS A 82 5.55 -12.44 2.82
C LYS A 82 5.44 -13.91 3.22
N LEU A 83 4.88 -14.18 4.40
CA LEU A 83 4.70 -15.49 4.99
C LEU A 83 3.26 -15.59 5.55
N SER A 84 2.36 -16.06 4.70
CA SER A 84 0.97 -16.31 5.08
C SER A 84 0.84 -17.52 6.00
N ASN A 85 -0.34 -17.72 6.59
CA ASN A 85 -0.61 -18.93 7.39
C ASN A 85 -0.50 -20.22 6.56
N ASP A 86 -0.91 -20.16 5.29
CA ASP A 86 -0.80 -21.29 4.36
C ASP A 86 0.67 -21.59 3.99
N ASP A 87 1.50 -20.55 3.90
CA ASP A 87 2.94 -20.73 3.69
C ASP A 87 3.60 -21.39 4.92
N ARG A 88 3.16 -21.03 6.13
CA ARG A 88 3.67 -21.64 7.38
C ARG A 88 3.31 -23.13 7.48
N THR A 89 2.09 -23.51 7.11
CA THR A 89 1.70 -24.92 7.06
C THR A 89 2.45 -25.67 5.97
N ALA A 90 2.60 -25.08 4.77
CA ALA A 90 3.38 -25.70 3.71
C ALA A 90 4.86 -25.88 4.10
N MET A 91 5.46 -24.92 4.81
CA MET A 91 6.81 -25.06 5.35
C MET A 91 6.89 -26.21 6.34
N LYS A 92 5.93 -26.32 7.26
CA LYS A 92 5.86 -27.45 8.20
C LYS A 92 5.75 -28.78 7.47
N ASP A 93 4.87 -28.90 6.48
CA ASP A 93 4.69 -30.13 5.71
C ASP A 93 5.98 -30.55 5.00
N TRP A 94 6.69 -29.59 4.42
CA TRP A 94 7.99 -29.84 3.80
C TRP A 94 9.05 -30.28 4.81
N LEU A 95 9.13 -29.64 5.98
CA LEU A 95 10.09 -29.99 7.04
C LEU A 95 9.82 -31.39 7.60
N VAL A 96 8.55 -31.75 7.81
CA VAL A 96 8.15 -33.10 8.21
C VAL A 96 8.54 -34.12 7.15
N ALA A 97 8.24 -33.84 5.88
CA ALA A 97 8.61 -34.71 4.77
C ALA A 97 10.14 -34.78 4.55
N ALA A 98 10.88 -33.78 4.99
CA ALA A 98 12.34 -33.75 5.00
C ALA A 98 12.97 -34.56 6.15
N GLY A 99 12.17 -35.05 7.10
CA GLY A 99 12.57 -35.91 8.22
C GLY A 99 12.62 -35.22 9.58
N ILE A 100 12.10 -34.00 9.71
CA ILE A 100 12.07 -33.27 10.99
C ILE A 100 10.80 -33.64 11.77
N PRO A 101 10.92 -34.00 13.06
CA PRO A 101 9.77 -34.29 13.91
C PRO A 101 8.78 -33.11 14.00
N ALA A 102 7.48 -33.39 13.86
CA ALA A 102 6.44 -32.36 13.82
C ALA A 102 6.23 -31.61 15.14
N ASP A 103 6.68 -32.19 16.26
CA ASP A 103 6.72 -31.63 17.61
C ASP A 103 7.80 -30.55 17.78
N GLN A 104 8.85 -30.57 16.96
CA GLN A 104 9.92 -29.56 16.97
C GLN A 104 9.58 -28.34 16.12
N ILE A 105 8.48 -28.38 15.36
CA ILE A 105 8.09 -27.32 14.43
C ILE A 105 6.92 -26.53 15.02
N ASP A 106 7.24 -25.36 15.56
CA ASP A 106 6.23 -24.37 15.96
C ASP A 106 5.96 -23.40 14.79
N THR A 107 4.69 -23.34 14.35
CA THR A 107 4.26 -22.43 13.29
C THR A 107 3.91 -21.03 13.81
N ASN A 108 3.77 -20.86 15.13
CA ASN A 108 3.48 -19.56 15.74
C ASN A 108 4.77 -18.75 15.93
N ASP A 109 5.87 -19.41 16.28
CA ASP A 109 7.20 -18.80 16.34
C ASP A 109 7.84 -18.70 14.94
N THR A 110 7.80 -17.49 14.38
CA THR A 110 8.33 -17.22 13.03
C THR A 110 9.85 -17.31 12.98
N ALA A 111 10.54 -16.90 14.05
CA ALA A 111 12.00 -16.90 14.08
C ALA A 111 12.52 -18.34 14.16
N ALA A 112 11.92 -19.17 15.01
CA ALA A 112 12.25 -20.59 15.10
C ALA A 112 11.95 -21.34 13.80
N LEU A 113 10.79 -21.09 13.18
CA LEU A 113 10.40 -21.73 11.91
C LEU A 113 11.38 -21.39 10.77
N LEU A 114 11.76 -20.12 10.63
CA LEU A 114 12.70 -19.69 9.60
C LEU A 114 14.11 -20.24 9.84
N GLY A 115 14.57 -20.29 11.10
CA GLY A 115 15.86 -20.90 11.44
C GLY A 115 15.91 -22.40 11.13
N LEU A 116 14.83 -23.13 11.39
CA LEU A 116 14.70 -24.54 11.00
C LEU A 116 14.67 -24.70 9.48
N TRP A 117 13.98 -23.79 8.78
CA TRP A 117 13.91 -23.79 7.33
C TRP A 117 15.28 -23.54 6.69
N GLU A 118 15.98 -22.47 7.05
CA GLU A 118 17.29 -22.13 6.46
C GLU A 118 18.32 -23.24 6.65
N LYS A 119 18.29 -23.92 7.80
CA LYS A 119 19.23 -25.01 8.10
C LYS A 119 18.96 -26.28 7.29
N ASN A 120 17.70 -26.56 6.96
CA ASN A 120 17.30 -27.87 6.41
C ASN A 120 16.78 -27.81 4.97
N TYR A 121 16.40 -26.63 4.49
CA TYR A 121 15.86 -26.45 3.15
C TYR A 121 16.93 -26.70 2.08
N ASP A 122 16.62 -27.59 1.15
CA ASP A 122 17.45 -27.84 -0.03
C ASP A 122 16.56 -27.96 -1.26
N ALA A 123 16.76 -27.05 -2.22
CA ALA A 123 16.04 -27.02 -3.48
C ALA A 123 16.30 -28.25 -4.38
N LYS A 124 17.38 -28.99 -4.14
CA LYS A 124 17.74 -30.21 -4.88
C LYS A 124 17.22 -31.48 -4.22
N LYS A 125 16.89 -31.44 -2.93
CA LYS A 125 16.36 -32.59 -2.18
C LYS A 125 15.04 -33.05 -2.82
N ASN A 126 14.99 -34.32 -3.18
CA ASN A 126 13.81 -34.93 -3.76
C ASN A 126 13.00 -35.61 -2.65
N ILE A 127 11.84 -35.04 -2.33
CA ILE A 127 10.94 -35.61 -1.35
C ILE A 127 10.01 -36.60 -2.08
N PRO A 128 9.92 -37.87 -1.63
CA PRO A 128 9.05 -38.86 -2.25
C PRO A 128 7.60 -38.36 -2.34
N GLY A 129 7.00 -38.41 -3.54
CA GLY A 129 5.63 -37.95 -3.77
C GLY A 129 5.47 -36.47 -4.11
N MET A 130 6.56 -35.69 -4.16
CA MET A 130 6.50 -34.27 -4.50
C MET A 130 6.36 -34.05 -6.02
N ILE A 131 5.30 -33.36 -6.44
CA ILE A 131 5.12 -32.94 -7.84
C ILE A 131 5.98 -31.72 -8.16
N PHE A 132 6.30 -31.53 -9.45
CA PHE A 132 7.12 -30.40 -9.90
C PHE A 132 6.53 -29.02 -9.52
N ALA A 133 5.20 -28.88 -9.53
CA ALA A 133 4.53 -27.64 -9.14
C ALA A 133 4.78 -27.29 -7.66
N GLN A 134 4.74 -28.28 -6.76
CA GLN A 134 5.06 -28.09 -5.35
C GLN A 134 6.52 -27.70 -5.16
N LYS A 135 7.45 -28.36 -5.89
CA LYS A 135 8.87 -27.99 -5.86
C LYS A 135 9.07 -26.52 -6.27
N ARG A 136 8.41 -26.07 -7.33
CA ARG A 136 8.45 -24.65 -7.76
C ARG A 136 7.82 -23.71 -6.74
N TYR A 137 6.74 -24.12 -6.08
CA TYR A 137 6.13 -23.36 -4.99
C TYR A 137 7.12 -23.15 -3.84
N TYR A 138 7.78 -24.21 -3.34
CA TYR A 138 8.77 -24.07 -2.27
C TYR A 138 9.99 -23.24 -2.65
N GLN A 139 10.42 -23.30 -3.92
CA GLN A 139 11.48 -22.42 -4.43
C GLN A 139 11.07 -20.94 -4.35
N ARG A 140 9.85 -20.60 -4.78
CA ARG A 140 9.33 -19.24 -4.70
C ARG A 140 9.15 -18.78 -3.25
N LEU A 141 8.62 -19.67 -2.40
CA LEU A 141 8.47 -19.42 -0.96
C LEU A 141 9.83 -19.15 -0.32
N ASN A 142 10.85 -19.96 -0.63
CA ASN A 142 12.20 -19.73 -0.11
C ASN A 142 12.77 -18.37 -0.57
N THR A 143 12.50 -17.95 -1.80
CA THR A 143 12.90 -16.61 -2.27
C THR A 143 12.10 -15.49 -1.60
N SER A 144 10.81 -15.69 -1.31
CA SER A 144 9.98 -14.64 -0.70
C SER A 144 10.29 -14.37 0.77
N ILE A 145 10.80 -15.37 1.49
CA ILE A 145 11.14 -15.26 2.92
C ILE A 145 12.58 -14.79 3.18
N GLN A 146 13.43 -14.71 2.15
CA GLN A 146 14.78 -14.16 2.30
C GLN A 146 14.72 -12.71 2.79
N GLY A 147 15.43 -12.42 3.89
CA GLY A 147 15.47 -11.08 4.48
C GLY A 147 14.20 -10.65 5.19
N ILE A 148 13.22 -11.54 5.41
CA ILE A 148 11.94 -11.18 6.07
C ILE A 148 12.12 -10.67 7.51
N LEU A 149 13.17 -11.16 8.19
CA LEU A 149 13.56 -10.74 9.55
C LEU A 149 14.52 -9.55 9.55
N SER A 150 14.98 -9.08 8.38
CA SER A 150 15.86 -7.92 8.31
C SER A 150 15.15 -6.70 8.90
N THR A 151 15.78 -6.11 9.92
CA THR A 151 15.33 -4.87 10.56
C THR A 151 15.86 -3.64 9.83
N GLU A 152 16.83 -3.83 8.93
CA GLU A 152 17.34 -2.80 8.04
C GLU A 152 16.24 -2.36 7.06
N GLY A 153 16.22 -1.07 6.72
CA GLY A 153 15.29 -0.53 5.73
C GLY A 153 15.53 -1.16 4.36
N GLU A 154 14.50 -1.21 3.52
CA GLU A 154 14.65 -1.66 2.14
C GLU A 154 15.45 -0.61 1.35
N ILE A 155 16.65 -0.96 0.90
CA ILE A 155 17.49 -0.07 0.09
C ILE A 155 17.05 -0.23 -1.38
N ILE A 156 16.31 0.75 -1.88
CA ILE A 156 15.76 0.73 -3.25
C ILE A 156 16.81 1.20 -4.28
N ALA A 157 17.77 2.02 -3.83
CA ALA A 157 18.91 2.45 -4.61
C ALA A 157 20.10 2.74 -3.68
N ALA A 158 21.28 2.25 -4.05
CA ALA A 158 22.54 2.60 -3.41
C ALA A 158 23.46 3.20 -4.47
N ILE A 159 24.12 4.32 -4.15
CA ILE A 159 25.13 4.91 -5.03
C ILE A 159 26.25 3.88 -5.18
N ASN A 160 26.64 3.57 -6.41
CA ASN A 160 27.72 2.62 -6.63
C ASN A 160 29.06 3.25 -6.17
N PRO A 161 29.75 2.66 -5.19
CA PRO A 161 30.97 3.24 -4.63
C PRO A 161 32.13 3.29 -5.63
N SER A 162 32.08 2.52 -6.72
CA SER A 162 33.12 2.50 -7.75
C SER A 162 32.95 3.59 -8.81
N THR A 163 31.72 4.01 -9.08
CA THR A 163 31.39 4.98 -10.16
C THR A 163 30.91 6.32 -9.62
N GLY A 164 30.54 6.41 -8.33
CA GLY A 164 30.02 7.63 -7.73
C GLY A 164 28.65 8.06 -8.27
N THR A 165 28.00 7.17 -9.04
CA THR A 165 26.67 7.29 -9.62
C THR A 165 25.88 6.04 -9.29
#